data_AF-A0AAC8VJL7-F1
#
_entry.id   AF-A0AAC8VJL7-F1
#
_cell.length_a   1.000
_cell.length_b   1.000
_cell.length_c   1.000
_cell.angle_alpha   90.00
_cell.angle_beta   90.00
_cell.angle_gamma   90.00
#
_symmetry.space_group_name_H-M   'P 1'
#
loop_
_entity.id
_entity.type
_entity.pdbx_description
1 polymer ?
#
loop_
_entity_poly.entity_id
_entity_poly.type
_entity_poly.pdbx_seq_one_letter_code
_entity_poly.pdbx_strand_id
1 'polypeptide(L)'
;MSQKRKKPSAEFKTKVVLEVIEGDQTLNQICSKYELVPKTVQNWKKVFLANASLAFNIDNAVAEFKDEIKTKEKEVNELHRQLGKRTAELEWAAKKLKSLDYETRKCLIESEPKNIPVTRQCELINFNRSNCYYKSVRCTKDKMELLRAIDRIYTETPFYGYRKVHQQLIEGGYSVGLNRVRNYMNELGLKVIYPTKKVCTTLAHPEHKKYPYLLRDLEVYKPNQVWSTDITYIRLDGGFVYLAAVIDWHSKAILSHKISTTMDSSLVINVLKQALERYGTRKRRYLGRYFAHPMMQNRRAKRDDYKPSAVRVTQRYVP
;
A
#
# COMPACT_ATOMS: atom_id res chain seq x y z
N MET A 1 25.40 57.85 11.82
CA MET A 1 23.91 57.87 11.85
C MET A 1 23.43 58.94 10.89
N SER A 2 22.92 58.56 9.72
CA SER A 2 22.45 59.51 8.71
C SER A 2 21.08 60.04 9.13
N GLN A 3 21.01 61.29 9.59
CA GLN A 3 19.73 61.95 9.87
C GLN A 3 18.97 62.10 8.55
N LYS A 4 17.88 61.34 8.37
CA LYS A 4 16.93 61.55 7.26
C LYS A 4 16.41 62.99 7.35
N ARG A 5 16.85 63.87 6.43
CA ARG A 5 16.28 65.20 6.25
C ARG A 5 14.77 65.05 6.02
N LYS A 6 13.95 65.56 6.95
CA LYS A 6 12.49 65.59 6.82
C LYS A 6 12.15 66.45 5.59
N LYS A 7 11.41 65.89 4.63
CA LYS A 7 10.93 66.64 3.47
C LYS A 7 9.90 67.67 3.98
N PRO A 8 10.03 68.96 3.63
CA PRO A 8 9.04 69.97 4.01
C PRO A 8 7.66 69.62 3.44
N SER A 9 6.60 69.82 4.24
CA SER A 9 5.21 69.54 3.85
C SER A 9 4.77 70.43 2.69
N ALA A 10 3.73 70.02 1.96
CA ALA A 10 3.19 70.80 0.86
C ALA A 10 2.71 72.18 1.34
N GLU A 11 1.95 72.21 2.44
CA GLU A 11 1.46 73.43 3.09
C GLU A 11 2.59 74.40 3.46
N PHE A 12 3.68 73.88 4.03
CA PHE A 12 4.84 74.68 4.38
C PHE A 12 5.50 75.31 3.15
N LYS A 13 5.64 74.56 2.06
CA LYS A 13 6.17 75.09 0.79
C LYS A 13 5.26 76.16 0.21
N THR A 14 3.94 75.96 0.25
CA THR A 14 2.96 76.93 -0.24
C THR A 14 3.04 78.23 0.55
N LYS A 15 3.10 78.17 1.88
CA LYS A 15 3.23 79.34 2.75
C LYS A 15 4.49 80.15 2.44
N VAL A 16 5.64 79.47 2.32
CA VAL A 16 6.91 80.13 1.99
C VAL A 16 6.88 80.76 0.59
N VAL A 17 6.24 80.11 -0.39
CA VAL A 17 6.12 80.66 -1.75
C VAL A 17 5.17 81.87 -1.80
N LEU A 18 4.09 81.87 -1.03
CA LEU A 18 3.17 83.02 -0.91
C LEU A 18 3.87 84.25 -0.32
N GLU A 19 4.62 84.09 0.78
CA GLU A 19 5.44 85.18 1.37
C GLU A 19 6.47 85.74 0.37
N VAL A 20 6.97 84.92 -0.56
CA VAL A 20 7.91 85.34 -1.63
C VAL A 20 7.20 86.04 -2.81
N ILE A 21 5.89 85.82 -2.99
CA ILE A 21 5.09 86.46 -4.03
C ILE A 21 4.52 87.80 -3.52
N GLU A 22 4.16 87.89 -2.24
CA GLU A 22 3.67 89.12 -1.58
C GLU A 22 4.72 90.25 -1.59
N GLY A 23 6.02 89.90 -1.55
CA GLY A 23 7.12 90.85 -1.81
C GLY A 23 7.56 91.72 -0.64
N ASP A 24 6.98 91.52 0.56
CA ASP A 24 7.28 92.30 1.77
C ASP A 24 8.70 92.08 2.33
N GLN A 25 9.36 90.98 1.96
CA GLN A 25 10.72 90.64 2.37
C GLN A 25 11.55 90.17 1.18
N THR A 26 12.85 90.49 1.18
CA THR A 26 13.75 90.02 0.12
C THR A 26 13.93 88.50 0.19
N LEU A 27 14.19 87.86 -0.95
CA LEU A 27 14.38 86.40 -1.04
C LEU A 27 15.41 85.87 -0.01
N ASN A 28 16.46 86.64 0.25
CA ASN A 28 17.51 86.27 1.20
C ASN A 28 17.04 86.39 2.67
N GLN A 29 16.17 87.36 3.00
CA GLN A 29 15.60 87.48 4.34
C GLN A 29 14.64 86.33 4.65
N ILE A 30 13.81 85.90 3.69
CA ILE A 30 12.91 84.75 3.83
C ILE A 30 13.72 83.45 3.96
N CYS A 31 14.80 83.32 3.18
CA CYS A 31 15.71 82.18 3.28
C CYS A 31 16.40 82.10 4.64
N SER A 32 16.79 83.24 5.24
CA SER A 32 17.34 83.28 6.60
C SER A 32 16.29 82.97 7.67
N LYS A 33 15.05 83.45 7.51
CA LYS A 33 13.93 83.23 8.45
C LYS A 33 13.53 81.75 8.56
N TYR A 34 13.57 81.02 7.44
CA TYR A 34 13.17 79.61 7.37
C TYR A 34 14.34 78.64 7.21
N GLU A 35 15.59 79.11 7.30
CA GLU A 35 16.82 78.33 7.09
C GLU A 35 16.83 77.55 5.75
N LEU A 36 16.40 78.21 4.67
CA LEU A 36 16.28 77.61 3.34
C LEU A 36 17.36 78.12 2.38
N VAL A 37 17.69 77.28 1.40
CA VAL A 37 18.59 77.66 0.31
C VAL A 37 17.79 78.45 -0.76
N PRO A 38 18.27 79.63 -1.23
CA PRO A 38 17.55 80.47 -2.19
C PRO A 38 17.11 79.74 -3.47
N LYS A 39 17.97 78.86 -4.00
CA LYS A 39 17.68 78.04 -5.18
C LYS A 39 16.49 77.10 -4.99
N THR A 40 16.30 76.59 -3.77
CA THR A 40 15.19 75.70 -3.43
C THR A 40 13.86 76.45 -3.44
N VAL A 41 13.84 77.66 -2.88
CA VAL A 41 12.67 78.54 -2.84
C VAL A 41 12.29 79.01 -4.24
N GLN A 42 13.27 79.37 -5.08
CA GLN A 42 13.04 79.69 -6.49
C GLN A 42 12.46 78.51 -7.28
N ASN A 43 12.97 77.29 -7.06
CA ASN A 43 12.41 76.09 -7.68
C ASN A 43 10.97 75.83 -7.22
N TRP A 44 10.66 76.03 -5.94
CA TRP A 44 9.29 75.90 -5.44
C TRP A 44 8.36 76.95 -6.04
N LYS A 45 8.80 78.21 -6.16
CA LYS A 45 8.05 79.27 -6.84
C LYS A 45 7.76 78.91 -8.30
N LYS A 46 8.74 78.38 -9.03
CA LYS A 46 8.56 77.95 -10.43
C LYS A 46 7.54 76.81 -10.56
N VAL A 47 7.61 75.80 -9.68
CA VAL A 47 6.67 74.67 -9.65
C VAL A 47 5.26 75.13 -9.23
N PHE A 48 5.16 76.04 -8.27
CA PHE A 48 3.89 76.57 -7.80
C PHE A 48 3.19 77.37 -8.90
N LEU A 49 3.89 78.31 -9.55
CA LEU A 49 3.32 79.11 -10.63
C LEU A 49 2.92 78.26 -11.85
N ALA A 50 3.70 77.23 -12.18
CA ALA A 50 3.37 76.31 -13.29
C ALA A 50 2.11 75.48 -13.03
N ASN A 51 1.85 75.12 -11.77
CA ASN A 51 0.68 74.33 -11.38
C ASN A 51 -0.48 75.18 -10.81
N ALA A 52 -0.32 76.50 -10.71
CA ALA A 52 -1.32 77.40 -10.12
C ALA A 52 -2.62 77.39 -10.92
N SER A 53 -2.54 77.27 -12.25
CA SER A 53 -3.70 77.15 -13.14
C SER A 53 -4.54 75.89 -12.84
N LEU A 54 -3.90 74.78 -12.45
CA LEU A 54 -4.59 73.55 -12.05
C LEU A 54 -5.37 73.72 -10.75
N ALA A 55 -4.93 74.61 -9.85
CA ALA A 55 -5.63 74.90 -8.60
C ALA A 55 -6.95 75.67 -8.81
N PHE A 56 -7.13 76.30 -9.98
CA PHE A 56 -8.40 76.95 -10.35
C PHE A 56 -9.32 76.05 -11.18
N ASN A 57 -8.85 74.89 -11.63
CA ASN A 57 -9.60 73.94 -12.45
C ASN A 57 -9.64 72.54 -11.81
N ILE A 58 -9.77 72.50 -10.47
CA ILE A 58 -9.73 71.28 -9.67
C ILE A 58 -10.87 70.35 -10.08
N ASP A 59 -12.07 70.88 -10.32
CA ASP A 59 -13.25 70.05 -10.60
C ASP A 59 -13.11 69.25 -11.90
N ASN A 60 -12.60 69.86 -12.98
CA ASN A 60 -12.39 69.15 -14.24
C ASN A 60 -11.21 68.18 -14.15
N ALA A 61 -10.09 68.58 -13.52
CA ALA A 61 -8.95 67.67 -13.34
C ALA A 61 -9.32 66.45 -12.47
N VAL A 62 -10.07 66.67 -11.39
CA VAL A 62 -10.55 65.57 -10.51
C VAL A 62 -11.56 64.69 -11.24
N ALA A 63 -12.43 65.25 -12.08
CA ALA A 63 -13.35 64.46 -12.90
C ALA A 63 -12.62 63.57 -13.92
N GLU A 64 -11.64 64.12 -14.66
CA GLU A 64 -10.82 63.37 -15.61
C GLU A 64 -10.06 62.24 -14.92
N PHE A 65 -9.38 62.51 -13.80
CA PHE A 65 -8.67 61.46 -13.05
C PHE A 65 -9.62 60.40 -12.48
N LYS A 66 -10.82 60.79 -12.05
CA LYS A 66 -11.82 59.84 -11.53
C LYS A 66 -12.33 58.92 -12.64
N ASP A 67 -12.55 59.44 -13.84
CA ASP A 67 -12.93 58.64 -14.99
C ASP A 67 -11.79 57.71 -15.44
N GLU A 68 -10.54 58.18 -15.46
CA GLU A 68 -9.36 57.33 -15.73
C GLU A 68 -9.17 56.21 -14.69
N ILE A 69 -9.40 56.51 -13.40
CA ILE A 69 -9.33 55.48 -12.36
C ILE A 69 -10.42 54.44 -12.60
N LYS A 70 -11.63 54.88 -12.92
CA LYS A 70 -12.77 54.00 -13.18
C LYS A 70 -12.56 53.12 -14.42
N THR A 71 -11.93 53.64 -15.48
CA THR A 71 -11.60 52.83 -16.67
C THR A 71 -10.52 51.80 -16.35
N LYS A 72 -9.45 52.19 -15.65
CA LYS A 72 -8.39 51.26 -15.21
C LYS A 72 -8.93 50.19 -14.25
N GLU A 73 -9.82 50.54 -13.32
CA GLU A 73 -10.47 49.57 -12.44
C GLU A 73 -11.31 48.56 -13.22
N LYS A 74 -12.01 48.99 -14.28
CA LYS A 74 -12.73 48.07 -15.17
C LYS A 74 -11.78 47.11 -15.90
N GLU A 75 -10.67 47.63 -16.43
CA GLU A 75 -9.64 46.81 -17.09
C GLU A 75 -9.02 45.79 -16.14
N VAL A 76 -8.67 46.20 -14.92
CA VAL A 76 -8.12 45.30 -13.89
C VAL A 76 -9.13 44.21 -13.52
N ASN A 77 -10.40 44.58 -13.34
CA ASN A 77 -11.45 43.61 -13.03
C ASN A 77 -11.66 42.60 -14.16
N GLU A 78 -11.62 43.06 -15.41
CA GLU A 78 -11.72 42.18 -16.57
C GLU A 78 -10.50 41.24 -16.68
N LEU A 79 -9.29 41.74 -16.47
CA LEU A 79 -8.07 40.92 -16.42
C LEU A 79 -8.12 39.88 -15.30
N HIS A 80 -8.56 40.25 -14.10
CA HIS A 80 -8.76 39.31 -12.99
C HIS A 80 -9.79 38.23 -13.32
N ARG A 81 -10.89 38.61 -14.00
CA ARG A 81 -11.90 37.66 -14.46
C ARG A 81 -11.33 36.68 -15.49
N GLN A 82 -10.55 37.17 -16.45
CA GLN A 82 -9.89 36.33 -17.45
C GLN A 82 -8.86 35.40 -16.83
N LEU A 83 -8.03 35.90 -15.91
CA LEU A 83 -7.09 35.09 -15.15
C LEU A 83 -7.82 33.98 -14.38
N GLY A 84 -8.91 34.30 -13.67
CA GLY A 84 -9.72 33.33 -12.94
C GLY A 84 -10.30 32.23 -13.83
N LYS A 85 -10.80 32.59 -15.02
CA LYS A 85 -11.29 31.62 -16.00
C LYS A 85 -10.17 30.69 -16.48
N ARG A 86 -9.01 31.25 -16.86
CA ARG A 86 -7.87 30.47 -17.34
C ARG A 86 -7.28 29.56 -16.26
N THR A 87 -7.22 30.01 -15.00
CA THR A 87 -6.75 29.17 -13.89
C THR A 87 -7.68 27.98 -13.66
N ALA A 88 -9.00 28.18 -13.73
CA ALA A 88 -9.97 27.09 -13.60
C ALA A 88 -9.87 26.07 -14.76
N GLU A 89 -9.72 26.53 -16.00
CA GLU A 89 -9.50 25.68 -17.18
C GLU A 89 -8.21 24.85 -17.05
N LEU A 90 -7.11 25.47 -16.58
CA LEU A 90 -5.85 24.78 -16.34
C LEU A 90 -5.95 23.73 -15.23
N GLU A 91 -6.61 24.04 -14.12
CA GLU A 91 -6.83 23.08 -13.03
C GLU A 91 -7.67 21.89 -13.49
N TRP A 92 -8.70 22.14 -14.30
CA TRP A 92 -9.52 21.07 -14.87
C TRP A 92 -8.69 20.17 -15.79
N ALA A 93 -7.90 20.75 -16.70
CA ALA A 93 -7.01 20.01 -17.59
C ALA A 93 -5.96 19.19 -16.81
N ALA A 94 -5.32 19.79 -15.81
CA ALA A 94 -4.34 19.14 -14.95
C ALA A 94 -4.93 17.94 -14.19
N LYS A 95 -6.19 18.02 -13.75
CA LYS A 95 -6.89 16.88 -13.13
C LYS A 95 -7.12 15.76 -14.13
N LYS A 96 -7.53 16.06 -15.36
CA LYS A 96 -7.71 15.05 -16.43
C LYS A 96 -6.38 14.41 -16.85
N LEU A 97 -5.29 15.17 -16.83
CA LEU A 97 -3.95 14.66 -17.11
C LEU A 97 -3.50 13.56 -16.13
N LYS A 98 -3.89 13.63 -14.86
CA LYS A 98 -3.52 12.62 -13.84
C LYS A 98 -4.09 11.23 -14.11
N SER A 99 -5.20 11.11 -14.84
CA SER A 99 -5.79 9.81 -15.17
C SER A 99 -5.12 9.10 -16.35
N LEU A 100 -4.22 9.78 -17.08
CA LEU A 100 -3.49 9.14 -18.18
C LEU A 100 -2.39 8.21 -17.67
N ASP A 101 -2.11 7.18 -18.46
CA ASP A 101 -1.04 6.23 -18.23
C ASP A 101 0.35 6.91 -18.28
N TYR A 102 1.35 6.17 -17.82
CA TYR A 102 2.71 6.69 -17.67
C TYR A 102 3.35 7.05 -19.02
N GLU A 103 3.19 6.21 -20.04
CA GLU A 103 3.85 6.39 -21.33
C GLU A 103 3.24 7.57 -22.08
N THR A 104 1.91 7.67 -22.09
CA THR A 104 1.22 8.80 -22.73
C THR A 104 1.57 10.12 -22.05
N ARG A 105 1.63 10.17 -20.70
CA ARG A 105 2.07 11.39 -19.99
C ARG A 105 3.52 11.77 -20.29
N LYS A 106 4.39 10.78 -20.47
CA LYS A 106 5.78 11.03 -20.87
C LYS A 106 5.87 11.61 -22.29
N CYS A 107 5.06 11.12 -23.22
CA CYS A 107 5.00 11.63 -24.59
C CYS A 107 4.48 13.08 -24.70
N LEU A 108 3.70 13.55 -23.72
CA LEU A 108 3.25 14.95 -23.66
C LEU A 108 4.34 15.93 -23.24
N ILE A 109 5.45 15.43 -22.68
CA ILE A 109 6.63 16.23 -22.38
C ILE A 109 7.42 16.31 -23.68
N GLU A 110 7.70 17.53 -24.15
CA GLU A 110 8.36 17.83 -25.44
C GLU A 110 7.49 17.82 -26.71
N SER A 111 6.15 17.73 -26.62
CA SER A 111 5.24 17.78 -27.79
C SER A 111 4.97 19.20 -28.37
N GLU A 112 5.95 20.11 -28.30
CA GLU A 112 5.90 21.57 -28.59
C GLU A 112 5.07 22.41 -27.59
N PRO A 113 5.68 23.36 -26.83
CA PRO A 113 6.35 24.54 -27.41
C PRO A 113 7.70 24.94 -26.76
N LYS A 114 8.55 25.62 -27.53
CA LYS A 114 9.91 26.09 -27.13
C LYS A 114 9.95 27.16 -26.01
N ASN A 115 8.80 27.64 -25.54
CA ASN A 115 8.71 28.72 -24.53
C ASN A 115 8.65 28.23 -23.07
N ILE A 116 8.47 26.93 -22.82
CA ILE A 116 8.37 26.40 -21.44
C ILE A 116 9.47 25.35 -21.22
N PRO A 117 10.37 25.54 -20.23
CA PRO A 117 11.42 24.55 -19.95
C PRO A 117 10.83 23.23 -19.46
N VAL A 118 11.51 22.12 -19.76
CA VAL A 118 11.07 20.75 -19.39
C VAL A 118 10.74 20.63 -17.90
N THR A 119 11.49 21.30 -17.02
CA THR A 119 11.20 21.35 -15.58
C THR A 119 9.79 21.87 -15.31
N ARG A 120 9.41 22.97 -15.96
CA ARG A 120 8.09 23.59 -15.77
C ARG A 120 6.99 22.74 -16.42
N GLN A 121 7.27 22.09 -17.55
CA GLN A 121 6.34 21.14 -18.16
C GLN A 121 6.01 20.00 -17.18
N CYS A 122 7.04 19.41 -16.55
CA CYS A 122 6.88 18.34 -15.55
C CYS A 122 6.03 18.78 -14.35
N GLU A 123 6.22 20.00 -13.85
CA GLU A 123 5.41 20.57 -12.76
C GLU A 123 3.94 20.71 -13.15
N LEU A 124 3.66 21.24 -14.35
CA LEU A 124 2.30 21.48 -14.83
C LEU A 124 1.49 20.19 -14.96
N ILE A 125 2.11 19.12 -15.43
CA ILE A 125 1.47 17.80 -15.57
C ILE A 125 1.65 16.92 -14.31
N ASN A 126 2.28 17.44 -13.26
CA ASN A 126 2.60 16.73 -12.03
C ASN A 126 3.31 15.38 -12.27
N PHE A 127 4.35 15.40 -13.11
CA PHE A 127 5.17 14.24 -13.47
C PHE A 127 6.58 14.38 -12.89
N ASN A 128 7.15 13.28 -12.37
CA ASN A 128 8.48 13.33 -11.77
C ASN A 128 9.54 13.51 -12.87
N ARG A 129 10.37 14.55 -12.74
CA ARG A 129 11.43 14.87 -13.70
C ARG A 129 12.41 13.72 -13.94
N SER A 130 12.76 12.94 -12.91
CA SER A 130 13.68 11.80 -13.06
C SER A 130 13.19 10.76 -14.07
N ASN A 131 11.87 10.62 -14.18
CA ASN A 131 11.23 9.67 -15.09
C ASN A 131 11.26 10.11 -16.56
N CYS A 132 11.48 11.39 -16.85
CA CYS A 132 11.61 11.87 -18.23
C CYS A 132 12.83 11.24 -18.91
N TYR A 133 13.95 11.23 -18.19
CA TYR A 133 15.23 10.70 -18.67
C TYR A 133 15.34 9.18 -18.53
N TYR A 134 14.46 8.56 -17.73
CA TYR A 134 14.45 7.12 -17.54
C TYR A 134 14.13 6.41 -18.85
N LYS A 135 15.09 5.66 -19.38
CA LYS A 135 14.88 4.71 -20.48
C LYS A 135 14.67 3.34 -19.87
N SER A 136 13.51 2.72 -20.12
CA SER A 136 13.25 1.37 -19.67
C SER A 136 14.30 0.44 -20.29
N VAL A 137 15.05 -0.25 -19.43
CA VAL A 137 15.97 -1.31 -19.88
C VAL A 137 15.08 -2.46 -20.33
N ARG A 138 15.07 -2.73 -21.64
CA ARG A 138 14.37 -3.91 -22.19
C ARG A 138 14.94 -5.17 -21.50
N CYS A 139 14.09 -6.18 -21.32
CA CYS A 139 14.49 -7.44 -20.72
C CYS A 139 15.70 -8.02 -21.48
N THR A 140 16.89 -7.93 -20.88
CA THR A 140 18.13 -8.46 -21.48
C THR A 140 17.98 -9.97 -21.67
N LYS A 141 18.54 -10.55 -22.74
CA LYS A 141 18.53 -12.01 -22.96
C LYS A 141 18.97 -12.77 -21.70
N ASP A 142 19.98 -12.25 -21.02
CA ASP A 142 20.52 -12.75 -19.75
C ASP A 142 19.46 -12.86 -18.63
N LYS A 143 18.52 -11.91 -18.56
CA LYS A 143 17.42 -11.96 -17.58
C LYS A 143 16.47 -13.11 -17.89
N MET A 144 16.14 -13.31 -19.17
CA MET A 144 15.22 -14.38 -19.58
C MET A 144 15.82 -15.77 -19.34
N GLU A 145 17.11 -15.94 -19.61
CA GLU A 145 17.82 -17.20 -19.30
C GLU A 145 17.82 -17.49 -17.81
N LEU A 146 18.11 -16.48 -16.98
CA LEU A 146 18.11 -16.62 -15.53
C LEU A 146 16.71 -16.91 -14.96
N LEU A 147 15.66 -16.27 -15.49
CA LEU A 147 14.28 -16.57 -15.10
C LEU A 147 13.90 -18.03 -15.40
N ARG A 148 14.26 -18.53 -16.58
CA ARG A 148 14.05 -19.94 -16.95
C ARG A 148 14.83 -20.91 -16.06
N ALA A 149 16.06 -20.55 -15.70
CA ALA A 149 16.88 -21.36 -14.79
C ALA A 149 16.26 -21.44 -13.38
N ILE A 150 15.77 -20.31 -12.85
CA ILE A 150 15.06 -20.24 -11.56
C ILE A 150 13.79 -21.10 -11.60
N ASP A 151 12.99 -20.99 -12.66
CA ASP A 151 11.74 -21.73 -12.83
C ASP A 151 11.97 -23.26 -12.89
N ARG A 152 12.99 -23.69 -13.65
CA ARG A 152 13.40 -25.11 -13.72
C ARG A 152 13.80 -25.64 -12.34
N ILE A 153 14.70 -24.93 -11.66
CA ILE A 153 15.16 -25.31 -10.31
C ILE A 153 13.98 -25.42 -9.34
N TYR A 154 13.07 -24.46 -9.36
CA TYR A 154 11.92 -24.44 -8.47
C TYR A 154 10.93 -25.57 -8.79
N THR A 155 10.73 -25.90 -10.06
CA THR A 155 9.84 -27.01 -10.49
C THR A 155 10.37 -28.35 -9.99
N GLU A 156 11.68 -28.56 -10.02
CA GLU A 156 12.34 -29.74 -9.46
C GLU A 156 12.32 -29.74 -7.91
N THR A 157 12.46 -28.55 -7.29
CA THR A 157 12.61 -28.39 -5.84
C THR A 157 11.70 -27.29 -5.25
N PRO A 158 10.37 -27.51 -5.19
CA PRO A 158 9.41 -26.45 -4.79
C PRO A 158 9.48 -26.06 -3.30
N PHE A 159 10.27 -26.79 -2.51
CA PHE A 159 10.57 -26.50 -1.11
C PHE A 159 11.86 -25.68 -0.92
N TYR A 160 12.55 -25.32 -2.01
CA TYR A 160 13.73 -24.45 -1.94
C TYR A 160 13.31 -22.98 -1.95
N GLY A 161 13.77 -22.25 -0.92
CA GLY A 161 13.71 -20.79 -0.92
C GLY A 161 14.83 -20.16 -1.73
N TYR A 162 14.71 -18.85 -1.96
CA TYR A 162 15.64 -18.08 -2.78
C TYR A 162 17.13 -18.24 -2.42
N ARG A 163 17.46 -18.56 -1.16
CA ARG A 163 18.85 -18.85 -0.74
C ARG A 163 19.38 -20.15 -1.34
N LYS A 164 18.56 -21.21 -1.36
CA LYS A 164 18.95 -22.52 -1.92
C LYS A 164 18.92 -22.50 -3.45
N VAL A 165 17.92 -21.83 -4.03
CA VAL A 165 17.87 -21.58 -5.48
C VAL A 165 19.11 -20.80 -5.93
N HIS A 166 19.52 -19.77 -5.17
CA HIS A 166 20.76 -19.03 -5.45
C HIS A 166 22.00 -19.92 -5.43
N GLN A 167 22.12 -20.81 -4.44
CA GLN A 167 23.24 -21.76 -4.36
C GLN A 167 23.26 -22.71 -5.58
N GLN A 168 22.12 -23.29 -5.96
CA GLN A 168 22.04 -24.15 -7.14
C GLN A 168 22.34 -23.41 -8.45
N LEU A 169 22.00 -22.13 -8.54
CA LEU A 169 22.38 -21.30 -9.68
C LEU A 169 23.90 -21.10 -9.74
N ILE A 170 24.56 -20.87 -8.60
CA ILE A 170 26.03 -20.79 -8.55
C ILE A 170 26.66 -22.13 -8.98
N GLU A 171 26.17 -23.25 -8.45
CA GLU A 171 26.62 -24.59 -8.82
C GLU A 171 26.39 -24.90 -10.31
N GLY A 172 25.32 -24.34 -10.89
CA GLY A 172 25.02 -24.39 -12.33
C GLY A 172 25.81 -23.41 -13.20
N GLY A 173 26.79 -22.69 -12.65
CA GLY A 173 27.68 -21.79 -13.39
C GLY A 173 27.18 -20.34 -13.56
N TYR A 174 26.09 -19.95 -12.90
CA TYR A 174 25.55 -18.59 -13.00
C TYR A 174 26.23 -17.64 -12.00
N SER A 175 26.72 -16.50 -12.47
CA SER A 175 27.20 -15.39 -11.62
C SER A 175 26.04 -14.45 -11.28
N VAL A 176 25.32 -14.73 -10.19
CA VAL A 176 24.12 -13.97 -9.79
C VAL A 176 24.12 -13.61 -8.31
N GLY A 177 23.65 -12.41 -7.99
CA GLY A 177 23.47 -11.96 -6.61
C GLY A 177 22.20 -12.52 -5.96
N LEU A 178 22.26 -12.79 -4.66
CA LEU A 178 21.17 -13.36 -3.87
C LEU A 178 19.88 -12.52 -3.91
N ASN A 179 20.00 -11.19 -3.85
CA ASN A 179 18.84 -10.28 -3.95
C ASN A 179 18.20 -10.29 -5.34
N ARG A 180 19.00 -10.52 -6.39
CA ARG A 180 18.49 -10.63 -7.77
C ARG A 180 17.65 -11.89 -7.93
N VAL A 181 18.10 -13.02 -7.39
CA VAL A 181 17.32 -14.28 -7.35
C VAL A 181 16.01 -14.09 -6.58
N ARG A 182 16.06 -13.44 -5.40
CA ARG A 182 14.84 -13.14 -4.63
C ARG A 182 13.83 -12.31 -5.43
N ASN A 183 14.29 -11.24 -6.08
CA ASN A 183 13.42 -10.36 -6.87
C ASN A 183 12.78 -11.11 -8.04
N TYR A 184 13.55 -11.97 -8.74
CA TYR A 184 13.04 -12.77 -9.85
C TYR A 184 12.08 -13.88 -9.40
N MET A 185 12.33 -14.53 -8.27
CA MET A 185 11.33 -15.45 -7.69
C MET A 185 10.02 -14.74 -7.35
N ASN A 186 10.09 -13.51 -6.83
CA ASN A 186 8.89 -12.69 -6.58
C ASN A 186 8.19 -12.27 -7.87
N GLU A 187 8.95 -11.89 -8.91
CA GLU A 187 8.43 -11.55 -10.24
C GLU A 187 7.70 -12.73 -10.89
N LEU A 188 8.23 -13.95 -10.72
CA LEU A 188 7.61 -15.20 -11.17
C LEU A 188 6.47 -15.69 -10.25
N GLY A 189 6.25 -15.06 -9.10
CA GLY A 189 5.22 -15.46 -8.13
C GLY A 189 5.52 -16.78 -7.38
N LEU A 190 6.78 -17.24 -7.37
CA LEU A 190 7.18 -18.51 -6.77
C LEU A 190 7.21 -18.42 -5.24
N LYS A 191 6.47 -19.29 -4.55
CA LYS A 191 6.38 -19.32 -3.09
C LYS A 191 6.73 -20.70 -2.55
N VAL A 192 7.74 -20.74 -1.69
CA VAL A 192 8.24 -21.97 -1.07
C VAL A 192 7.10 -22.76 -0.41
N ILE A 193 7.01 -24.03 -0.76
CA ILE A 193 6.07 -24.97 -0.14
C ILE A 193 6.77 -25.59 1.07
N TYR A 194 6.32 -25.23 2.28
CA TYR A 194 6.79 -25.83 3.53
C TYR A 194 5.61 -26.22 4.42
N PRO A 195 5.74 -27.27 5.26
CA PRO A 195 4.70 -27.64 6.21
C PRO A 195 4.47 -26.49 7.21
N THR A 196 3.29 -25.88 7.15
CA THR A 196 2.84 -24.87 8.10
C THR A 196 2.21 -25.53 9.33
N LYS A 197 2.06 -24.77 10.43
CA LYS A 197 1.38 -25.27 11.65
C LYS A 197 -0.02 -25.78 11.28
N LYS A 198 -0.37 -26.98 11.77
CA LYS A 198 -1.71 -27.56 11.60
C LYS A 198 -2.76 -26.59 12.15
N VAL A 199 -3.73 -26.21 11.33
CA VAL A 199 -4.91 -25.47 11.78
C VAL A 199 -5.75 -26.43 12.62
N CYS A 200 -5.99 -26.09 13.88
CA CYS A 200 -6.86 -26.87 14.74
C CYS A 200 -8.32 -26.59 14.35
N THR A 201 -8.91 -27.48 13.56
CA THR A 201 -10.29 -27.35 13.04
C THR A 201 -11.36 -27.53 14.11
N THR A 202 -10.99 -27.91 15.34
CA THR A 202 -11.92 -28.19 16.43
C THR A 202 -11.57 -27.34 17.65
N LEU A 203 -12.50 -26.48 18.05
CA LEU A 203 -12.47 -25.74 19.32
C LEU A 203 -13.36 -26.46 20.33
N ALA A 204 -12.83 -26.74 21.52
CA ALA A 204 -13.61 -27.38 22.58
C ALA A 204 -14.62 -26.38 23.17
N HIS A 205 -15.92 -26.72 23.14
CA HIS A 205 -16.94 -25.91 23.80
C HIS A 205 -16.96 -26.21 25.32
N PRO A 206 -16.95 -25.21 26.21
CA PRO A 206 -16.89 -25.41 27.66
C PRO A 206 -18.02 -26.28 28.23
N GLU A 207 -19.20 -26.20 27.63
CA GLU A 207 -20.42 -26.88 28.10
C GLU A 207 -20.51 -28.37 27.73
N HIS A 208 -19.61 -28.86 26.87
CA HIS A 208 -19.64 -30.27 26.47
C HIS A 208 -19.02 -31.17 27.55
N LYS A 209 -19.83 -32.08 28.09
CA LYS A 209 -19.39 -33.09 29.06
C LYS A 209 -18.24 -33.93 28.47
N LYS A 210 -17.07 -33.86 29.10
CA LYS A 210 -15.92 -34.72 28.77
C LYS A 210 -16.17 -36.11 29.35
N TYR A 211 -16.37 -37.10 28.49
CA TYR A 211 -16.53 -38.49 28.91
C TYR A 211 -15.16 -39.13 29.20
N PRO A 212 -15.03 -39.93 30.27
CA PRO A 212 -13.79 -40.65 30.56
C PRO A 212 -13.47 -41.65 29.44
N TYR A 213 -12.17 -41.80 29.14
CA TYR A 213 -11.72 -42.76 28.14
C TYR A 213 -11.74 -44.17 28.72
N LEU A 214 -12.80 -44.92 28.43
CA LEU A 214 -13.08 -46.25 28.99
C LEU A 214 -12.09 -47.35 28.55
N LEU A 215 -11.14 -47.03 27.68
CA LEU A 215 -10.15 -47.96 27.12
C LEU A 215 -8.74 -47.71 27.65
N ARG A 216 -8.55 -46.79 28.61
CA ARG A 216 -7.22 -46.36 29.09
C ARG A 216 -6.42 -47.51 29.71
N ASP A 217 -7.08 -48.35 30.49
CA ASP A 217 -6.46 -49.45 31.26
C ASP A 217 -7.03 -50.82 30.85
N LEU A 218 -7.56 -50.93 29.62
CA LEU A 218 -8.15 -52.16 29.11
C LEU A 218 -7.18 -52.90 28.20
N GLU A 219 -6.66 -54.02 28.67
CA GLU A 219 -5.93 -54.96 27.82
C GLU A 219 -6.90 -55.76 26.94
N VAL A 220 -6.66 -55.72 25.62
CA VAL A 220 -7.47 -56.42 24.62
C VAL A 220 -6.69 -57.65 24.15
N TYR A 221 -7.13 -58.84 24.57
CA TYR A 221 -6.41 -60.10 24.36
C TYR A 221 -7.23 -61.18 23.63
N LYS A 222 -8.48 -60.87 23.25
CA LYS A 222 -9.32 -61.77 22.42
C LYS A 222 -10.05 -61.01 21.32
N PRO A 223 -10.35 -61.66 20.18
CA PRO A 223 -11.26 -61.13 19.18
C PRO A 223 -12.64 -60.82 19.78
N ASN A 224 -13.35 -59.88 19.16
CA ASN A 224 -14.71 -59.48 19.52
C ASN A 224 -14.87 -58.81 20.90
N GLN A 225 -13.77 -58.33 21.50
CA GLN A 225 -13.80 -57.61 22.77
C GLN A 225 -14.07 -56.11 22.59
N VAL A 226 -13.40 -55.49 21.62
CA VAL A 226 -13.51 -54.06 21.32
C VAL A 226 -13.53 -53.86 19.81
N TRP A 227 -14.48 -53.06 19.34
CA TRP A 227 -14.58 -52.67 17.93
C TRP A 227 -14.28 -51.19 17.76
N SER A 228 -13.55 -50.87 16.70
CA SER A 228 -13.32 -49.52 16.22
C SER A 228 -14.21 -49.25 15.01
N THR A 229 -14.72 -48.03 14.90
CA THR A 229 -15.52 -47.57 13.76
C THR A 229 -14.91 -46.31 13.21
N ASP A 230 -14.66 -46.29 11.90
CA ASP A 230 -14.11 -45.13 11.22
C ASP A 230 -14.82 -44.89 9.89
N ILE A 231 -14.85 -43.62 9.47
CA ILE A 231 -15.36 -43.21 8.17
C ILE A 231 -14.21 -42.53 7.44
N THR A 232 -13.88 -43.05 6.27
CA THR A 232 -12.85 -42.49 5.39
C THR A 232 -13.44 -42.18 4.02
N TYR A 233 -12.74 -41.37 3.22
CA TYR A 233 -13.14 -41.10 1.84
C TYR A 233 -12.20 -41.82 0.87
N ILE A 234 -12.76 -42.39 -0.17
CA ILE A 234 -12.02 -42.98 -1.30
C ILE A 234 -12.14 -42.00 -2.46
N ARG A 235 -11.00 -41.55 -2.98
CA ARG A 235 -10.93 -40.62 -4.11
C ARG A 235 -11.12 -41.38 -5.42
N LEU A 236 -11.99 -40.85 -6.29
CA LEU A 236 -12.26 -41.34 -7.64
C LEU A 236 -11.98 -40.20 -8.64
N ASP A 237 -11.92 -40.52 -9.93
CA ASP A 237 -11.60 -39.52 -10.97
C ASP A 237 -12.65 -38.41 -11.11
N GLY A 238 -13.90 -38.67 -10.69
CA GLY A 238 -15.02 -37.71 -10.71
C GLY A 238 -15.45 -37.18 -9.33
N GLY A 239 -14.73 -37.47 -8.25
CA GLY A 239 -15.13 -37.04 -6.89
C GLY A 239 -14.60 -37.94 -5.77
N PHE A 240 -15.39 -38.12 -4.72
CA PHE A 240 -15.07 -39.03 -3.62
C PHE A 240 -16.32 -39.74 -3.11
N VAL A 241 -16.13 -40.94 -2.54
CA VAL A 241 -17.17 -41.70 -1.84
C VAL A 241 -16.75 -41.95 -0.40
N TYR A 242 -17.70 -42.03 0.51
CA TYR A 242 -17.47 -42.33 1.92
C TYR A 242 -17.53 -43.84 2.16
N LEU A 243 -16.48 -44.40 2.75
CA LEU A 243 -16.42 -45.76 3.25
C LEU A 243 -16.55 -45.72 4.77
N ALA A 244 -17.59 -46.36 5.31
CA ALA A 244 -17.71 -46.64 6.73
C ALA A 244 -17.35 -48.11 7.00
N ALA A 245 -16.50 -48.36 8.00
CA ALA A 245 -16.08 -49.70 8.36
C ALA A 245 -16.07 -49.93 9.88
N VAL A 246 -16.42 -51.14 10.30
CA VAL A 246 -16.29 -51.63 11.68
C VAL A 246 -15.16 -52.66 11.70
N ILE A 247 -14.16 -52.44 12.55
CA ILE A 247 -12.94 -53.25 12.65
C ILE A 247 -12.80 -53.80 14.07
N ASP A 248 -12.48 -55.08 14.19
CA ASP A 248 -12.12 -55.68 15.48
C ASP A 248 -10.70 -55.29 15.89
N TRP A 249 -10.53 -54.86 17.15
CA TRP A 249 -9.27 -54.25 17.56
C TRP A 249 -8.14 -55.27 17.77
N HIS A 250 -8.48 -56.51 18.12
CA HIS A 250 -7.52 -57.59 18.35
C HIS A 250 -7.10 -58.26 17.03
N SER A 251 -8.07 -58.78 16.28
CA SER A 251 -7.82 -59.53 15.03
C SER A 251 -7.53 -58.63 13.82
N LYS A 252 -7.83 -57.33 13.91
CA LYS A 252 -7.79 -56.37 12.78
C LYS A 252 -8.73 -56.74 11.63
N ALA A 253 -9.63 -57.69 11.82
CA ALA A 253 -10.60 -58.09 10.82
C ALA A 253 -11.66 -56.98 10.60
N ILE A 254 -12.02 -56.77 9.33
CA ILE A 254 -13.15 -55.91 8.96
C ILE A 254 -14.43 -56.72 9.16
N LEU A 255 -15.25 -56.33 10.13
CA LEU A 255 -16.48 -57.03 10.48
C LEU A 255 -17.63 -56.67 9.52
N SER A 256 -17.75 -55.39 9.18
CA SER A 256 -18.70 -54.90 8.18
C SER A 256 -18.19 -53.60 7.58
N HIS A 257 -18.56 -53.34 6.33
CA HIS A 257 -18.27 -52.09 5.64
C HIS A 257 -19.37 -51.74 4.64
N LYS A 258 -19.53 -50.45 4.34
CA LYS A 258 -20.43 -49.95 3.29
C LYS A 258 -19.90 -48.65 2.70
N ILE A 259 -20.19 -48.44 1.43
CA ILE A 259 -19.83 -47.22 0.69
C ILE A 259 -21.10 -46.40 0.42
N SER A 260 -20.98 -45.07 0.48
CA SER A 260 -22.04 -44.12 0.14
C SER A 260 -21.45 -42.87 -0.51
N THR A 261 -22.22 -42.19 -1.36
CA THR A 261 -21.85 -40.87 -1.90
C THR A 261 -22.06 -39.75 -0.88
N THR A 262 -22.88 -39.98 0.14
CA THR A 262 -23.20 -39.00 1.21
C THR A 262 -22.75 -39.51 2.59
N MET A 263 -22.21 -38.58 3.40
CA MET A 263 -21.85 -38.84 4.80
C MET A 263 -23.07 -38.62 5.68
N ASP A 264 -23.84 -39.67 5.90
CA ASP A 264 -25.05 -39.66 6.73
C ASP A 264 -24.95 -40.65 7.91
N SER A 265 -25.68 -40.39 8.98
CA SER A 265 -25.78 -41.25 10.16
C SER A 265 -26.33 -42.64 9.81
N SER A 266 -27.21 -42.71 8.81
CA SER A 266 -27.77 -43.97 8.32
C SER A 266 -26.69 -44.94 7.82
N LEU A 267 -25.63 -44.44 7.19
CA LEU A 267 -24.50 -45.24 6.71
C LEU A 267 -23.84 -45.99 7.88
N VAL A 268 -23.48 -45.26 8.94
CA VAL A 268 -22.78 -45.81 10.11
C VAL A 268 -23.66 -46.78 10.88
N ILE A 269 -24.94 -46.43 11.07
CA ILE A 269 -25.90 -47.27 11.78
C ILE A 269 -26.07 -48.60 11.05
N ASN A 270 -26.19 -48.58 9.72
CA ASN A 270 -26.36 -49.78 8.91
C ASN A 270 -25.13 -50.71 8.99
N VAL A 271 -23.93 -50.16 8.86
CA VAL A 271 -22.67 -50.94 8.98
C VAL A 271 -22.56 -51.56 10.38
N LEU A 272 -22.93 -50.81 11.42
CA LEU A 272 -22.92 -51.32 12.79
C LEU A 272 -23.97 -52.43 13.01
N LYS A 273 -25.19 -52.27 12.50
CA LYS A 273 -26.25 -53.31 12.59
C LYS A 273 -25.80 -54.60 11.92
N GLN A 274 -25.25 -54.52 10.70
CA GLN A 274 -24.72 -55.68 9.99
C GLN A 274 -23.60 -56.39 10.76
N ALA A 275 -22.70 -55.64 11.40
CA ALA A 275 -21.66 -56.23 12.24
C ALA A 275 -22.24 -56.94 13.46
N LEU A 276 -23.25 -56.35 14.12
CA LEU A 276 -23.92 -56.93 15.29
C LEU A 276 -24.73 -58.18 14.95
N GLU A 277 -25.40 -58.21 13.80
CA GLU A 277 -26.15 -59.38 13.33
C GLU A 277 -25.23 -60.58 13.05
N ARG A 278 -24.06 -60.33 12.43
CA ARG A 278 -23.12 -61.39 12.04
C ARG A 278 -22.25 -61.92 13.18
N TYR A 279 -21.80 -61.03 14.07
CA TYR A 279 -20.79 -61.36 15.10
C TYR A 279 -21.34 -61.25 16.54
N GLY A 280 -22.65 -61.00 16.68
CA GLY A 280 -23.35 -60.93 17.95
C GLY A 280 -23.03 -59.70 18.79
N THR A 281 -23.40 -59.76 20.07
CA THR A 281 -23.24 -58.67 21.02
C THR A 281 -21.81 -58.60 21.55
N ARG A 282 -21.12 -57.49 21.27
CA ARG A 282 -19.83 -57.16 21.91
C ARG A 282 -19.99 -56.95 23.43
N LYS A 283 -18.93 -57.21 24.19
CA LYS A 283 -18.94 -57.00 25.65
C LYS A 283 -18.96 -55.53 26.07
N ARG A 284 -18.40 -54.58 25.29
CA ARG A 284 -18.44 -53.13 25.58
C ARG A 284 -18.46 -52.25 24.31
N ARG A 285 -19.17 -51.11 24.37
CA ARG A 285 -19.27 -50.10 23.31
C ARG A 285 -18.46 -48.85 23.66
N TYR A 286 -17.63 -48.38 22.74
CA TYR A 286 -17.15 -47.00 22.73
C TYR A 286 -17.66 -46.30 21.47
N LEU A 287 -18.28 -45.14 21.63
CA LEU A 287 -18.64 -44.18 20.58
C LEU A 287 -17.79 -42.94 20.82
N GLY A 288 -16.50 -43.04 20.52
CA GLY A 288 -15.62 -41.88 20.49
C GLY A 288 -15.81 -41.16 19.18
N ARG A 289 -16.01 -39.84 19.23
CA ARG A 289 -15.87 -38.99 18.04
C ARG A 289 -14.39 -39.06 17.63
N TYR A 290 -14.13 -39.66 16.47
CA TYR A 290 -12.84 -39.70 15.76
C TYR A 290 -11.75 -40.58 16.41
N PHE A 291 -11.73 -41.85 16.03
CA PHE A 291 -10.53 -42.67 16.11
C PHE A 291 -10.28 -43.32 14.75
N ALA A 292 -9.49 -42.65 13.91
CA ALA A 292 -8.94 -43.27 12.71
C ALA A 292 -7.84 -44.26 13.12
N HIS A 293 -8.01 -45.55 12.77
CA HIS A 293 -6.98 -46.57 12.99
C HIS A 293 -5.69 -46.17 12.23
N PRO A 294 -4.47 -46.42 12.75
CA PRO A 294 -3.22 -46.04 12.08
C PRO A 294 -3.05 -46.58 10.65
N MET A 295 -3.67 -47.73 10.33
CA MET A 295 -3.69 -48.27 8.96
C MET A 295 -4.59 -47.51 7.97
N MET A 296 -5.51 -46.69 8.47
CA MET A 296 -6.48 -45.90 7.69
C MET A 296 -6.05 -44.43 7.52
N GLN A 297 -4.98 -44.00 8.21
CA GLN A 297 -4.37 -42.70 7.95
C GLN A 297 -3.53 -42.79 6.68
N ASN A 298 -3.86 -41.95 5.70
CA ASN A 298 -3.14 -41.77 4.43
C ASN A 298 -1.65 -42.19 4.50
N ARG A 299 -1.22 -43.03 3.55
CA ARG A 299 0.19 -43.46 3.29
C ARG A 299 1.18 -42.30 3.00
N ARG A 300 0.83 -41.05 3.32
CA ARG A 300 1.67 -39.85 3.17
C ARG A 300 2.24 -39.32 4.50
N ALA A 301 1.88 -39.88 5.64
CA ALA A 301 2.44 -39.50 6.93
C ALA A 301 3.12 -40.69 7.61
N LYS A 302 4.41 -40.49 7.95
CA LYS A 302 5.29 -41.34 8.76
C LYS A 302 6.07 -42.45 8.04
N ARG A 303 7.23 -42.07 7.51
CA ARG A 303 8.42 -42.94 7.51
C ARG A 303 9.35 -42.69 8.71
N ASP A 304 9.13 -41.64 9.50
CA ASP A 304 9.93 -41.35 10.69
C ASP A 304 8.99 -41.06 11.88
N ASP A 305 9.42 -41.44 13.08
CA ASP A 305 8.72 -41.39 14.38
C ASP A 305 7.74 -42.54 14.69
N TYR A 306 8.32 -43.73 14.80
CA TYR A 306 7.91 -44.74 15.78
C TYR A 306 9.05 -44.90 16.81
N LYS A 307 9.07 -44.04 17.85
CA LYS A 307 9.85 -44.35 19.06
C LYS A 307 9.02 -45.30 19.92
N PRO A 308 9.47 -46.54 20.17
CA PRO A 308 8.87 -47.36 21.20
C PRO A 308 9.20 -46.71 22.55
N SER A 309 8.21 -46.22 23.27
CA SER A 309 8.37 -45.84 24.67
C SER A 309 8.49 -47.10 25.54
N ALA A 310 9.60 -47.81 25.36
CA ALA A 310 10.14 -48.75 26.32
C ALA A 310 11.19 -47.99 27.13
N VAL A 311 10.76 -47.36 28.23
CA VAL A 311 11.68 -46.87 29.25
C VAL A 311 11.60 -47.87 30.41
N ARG A 312 12.45 -48.90 30.35
CA ARG A 312 13.00 -49.49 31.59
C ARG A 312 14.02 -48.49 32.11
N VAL A 313 13.70 -47.78 33.18
CA VAL A 313 14.72 -47.22 34.06
C VAL A 313 14.60 -47.97 35.37
N THR A 314 15.58 -48.84 35.54
CA THR A 314 15.92 -49.58 36.75
C THR A 314 16.19 -48.63 37.91
N GLN A 315 15.66 -49.00 39.07
CA GLN A 315 16.24 -48.86 40.41
C GLN A 315 17.30 -47.75 40.61
N ARG A 316 16.94 -46.75 41.43
CA ARG A 316 17.77 -46.26 42.54
C ARG A 316 16.87 -45.54 43.55
N TYR A 317 16.66 -46.19 44.69
CA TYR A 317 16.43 -45.54 45.99
C TYR A 317 17.67 -44.70 46.34
N VAL A 318 17.55 -43.56 47.02
CA VAL A 318 17.70 -43.32 48.48
C VAL A 318 17.72 -41.76 48.62
N PRO A 319 17.31 -41.11 49.73
CA PRO A 319 17.06 -41.62 51.10
C PRO A 319 15.70 -42.22 51.34
#